data_AF-A0A971K1P3-F1
#
_entry.id   AF-A0A971K1P3-F1
#
_cell.length_a   1.000
_cell.length_b   1.000
_cell.length_c   1.000
_cell.angle_alpha   90.00
_cell.angle_beta   90.00
_cell.angle_gamma   90.00
#
_symmetry.space_group_name_H-M   'P 1'
#
loop_
_entity.id
_entity.type
_entity.pdbx_description
1 polymer ?
#
loop_
_entity_poly.entity_id
_entity_poly.type
_entity_poly.pdbx_seq_one_letter_code
_entity_poly.pdbx_strand_id
1 'polypeptide(L)'
;AAKGMRMYATPLAGDPLIISGESGAVTLGAFASIMQYSELKELKDALNLNTESQVLFVNTEGNTDPIHFRQIIWEGANPVPEEYWINR
;
A
#
# COMPACT_ATOMS: atom_id res chain seq x y z
N ALA A 1 3.49 -4.47 4.39
CA ALA A 1 2.96 -3.21 4.95
C ALA A 1 3.66 -1.97 4.38
N ALA A 2 5.00 -1.90 4.41
CA ALA A 2 5.79 -0.72 4.04
C ALA A 2 5.38 0.00 2.72
N LYS A 3 5.03 -0.73 1.65
CA LYS A 3 4.51 -0.15 0.40
C LYS A 3 3.23 0.68 0.65
N GLY A 4 2.26 0.11 1.36
CA GLY A 4 1.02 0.81 1.72
C GLY A 4 1.25 2.02 2.62
N MET A 5 2.17 1.91 3.60
CA MET A 5 2.51 3.03 4.48
C MET A 5 3.04 4.21 3.68
N ARG A 6 3.95 3.94 2.73
CA ARG A 6 4.50 4.96 1.83
C ARG A 6 3.42 5.56 0.92
N MET A 7 2.56 4.74 0.33
CA MET A 7 1.45 5.24 -0.49
C MET A 7 0.54 6.20 0.28
N TYR A 8 0.16 5.87 1.52
CA TYR A 8 -0.64 6.76 2.37
C TYR A 8 0.09 8.06 2.77
N ALA A 9 1.42 7.98 2.98
CA ALA A 9 2.25 9.12 3.35
C ALA A 9 2.64 10.02 2.17
N THR A 10 2.58 9.52 0.93
CA THR A 10 2.89 10.24 -0.31
C THR A 10 1.73 10.12 -1.32
N PRO A 11 0.56 10.70 -1.02
CA PRO A 11 -0.63 10.58 -1.86
C PRO A 11 -0.47 11.30 -3.21
N LEU A 12 -1.31 10.93 -4.18
CA LEU A 12 -1.44 11.68 -5.43
C LEU A 12 -2.12 13.03 -5.18
N ALA A 13 -1.99 13.96 -6.13
CA ALA A 13 -2.61 15.28 -6.01
C ALA A 13 -4.14 15.17 -5.90
N GLY A 14 -4.69 15.72 -4.82
CA GLY A 14 -6.13 15.69 -4.51
C GLY A 14 -6.52 14.61 -3.51
N ASP A 15 -5.70 13.57 -3.33
CA ASP A 15 -5.92 12.53 -2.32
C ASP A 15 -5.44 13.01 -0.93
N PRO A 16 -6.13 12.64 0.16
CA PRO A 16 -5.72 13.02 1.50
C PRO A 16 -4.47 12.26 1.95
N LEU A 17 -3.59 12.95 2.68
CA LEU A 17 -2.51 12.31 3.42
C LEU A 17 -3.08 11.55 4.61
N ILE A 18 -2.65 10.30 4.78
CA ILE A 18 -3.06 9.44 5.90
C ILE A 18 -1.80 8.96 6.63
N ILE A 19 -1.76 9.13 7.95
CA ILE A 19 -0.75 8.48 8.78
C ILE A 19 -1.25 7.08 9.11
N SER A 20 -0.55 6.06 8.61
CA SER A 20 -0.93 4.67 8.78
C SER A 20 0.27 3.83 9.17
N GLY A 21 0.15 3.13 10.31
CA GLY A 21 1.14 2.17 10.79
C GLY A 21 1.14 0.89 9.96
N GLU A 22 1.93 -0.09 10.38
CA GLU A 22 2.10 -1.32 9.60
C GLU A 22 0.79 -2.09 9.44
N SER A 23 0.05 -2.26 10.54
CA SER A 23 -1.20 -3.02 10.60
C SER A 23 -2.32 -2.29 9.86
N GLY A 24 -2.32 -0.96 9.91
CA GLY A 24 -3.30 -0.14 9.22
C GLY A 24 -3.09 -0.10 7.70
N ALA A 25 -1.83 -0.11 7.25
CA ALA A 25 -1.49 0.07 5.85
C ALA A 25 -1.38 -1.24 5.05
N VAL A 26 -1.37 -2.40 5.72
CA VAL A 26 -1.12 -3.70 5.09
C VAL A 26 -2.11 -4.01 3.96
N THR A 27 -3.38 -3.64 4.13
CA THR A 27 -4.46 -3.93 3.18
C THR A 27 -4.36 -3.09 1.92
N LEU A 28 -4.01 -1.79 2.02
CA LEU A 28 -3.73 -0.96 0.86
C LEU A 28 -2.52 -1.49 0.08
N GLY A 29 -1.45 -1.87 0.79
CA GLY A 29 -0.27 -2.44 0.16
C GLY A 29 -0.56 -3.74 -0.59
N ALA A 30 -1.37 -4.63 0.00
CA ALA A 30 -1.81 -5.87 -0.63
C ALA A 30 -2.69 -5.60 -1.86
N PHE A 31 -3.68 -4.70 -1.73
CA PHE A 31 -4.55 -4.30 -2.83
C PHE A 31 -3.75 -3.74 -4.01
N ALA A 32 -2.81 -2.84 -3.75
CA ALA A 32 -1.95 -2.26 -4.79
C ALA A 32 -1.18 -3.35 -5.55
N SER A 33 -0.63 -4.34 -4.84
CA SER A 33 0.05 -5.47 -5.48
C SER A 33 -0.90 -6.32 -6.31
N ILE A 34 -2.09 -6.69 -5.79
CA ILE A 34 -3.10 -7.46 -6.54
C ILE A 34 -3.50 -6.75 -7.84
N MET A 35 -3.62 -5.42 -7.79
CA MET A 35 -4.04 -4.63 -8.95
C MET A 35 -2.94 -4.43 -10.00
N GLN A 36 -1.66 -4.54 -9.62
CA GLN A 36 -0.52 -4.15 -10.47
C GLN A 36 0.32 -5.33 -10.94
N TYR A 37 0.41 -6.40 -10.16
CA TYR A 37 1.34 -7.50 -10.42
C TYR A 37 0.67 -8.57 -11.27
N SER A 38 1.28 -8.92 -12.40
CA SER A 38 0.67 -9.79 -13.40
C SER A 38 0.54 -11.23 -12.90
N GLU A 39 1.44 -11.69 -12.03
CA GLU A 39 1.39 -12.99 -11.38
C GLU A 39 0.22 -13.14 -10.40
N LEU A 40 -0.40 -12.02 -9.98
CA LEU A 40 -1.59 -12.02 -9.11
C LEU A 40 -2.91 -11.89 -9.90
N LYS A 41 -2.88 -12.00 -11.24
CA LYS A 41 -4.07 -11.87 -12.09
C LYS A 41 -5.18 -12.85 -11.69
N GLU A 42 -4.86 -14.11 -11.43
CA GLU A 42 -5.86 -15.10 -11.02
C GLU A 42 -6.57 -14.72 -9.71
N LEU A 43 -5.81 -14.14 -8.76
CA LEU A 43 -6.37 -13.64 -7.50
C LEU A 43 -7.25 -12.40 -7.73
N LYS A 44 -6.81 -11.46 -8.57
CA LYS A 44 -7.61 -10.29 -8.95
C LYS A 44 -8.94 -10.70 -9.59
N ASP A 45 -8.90 -11.67 -10.49
CA ASP A 45 -10.09 -12.21 -11.17
C ASP A 45 -11.02 -12.93 -10.19
N ALA A 46 -10.47 -13.75 -9.28
CA ALA A 46 -11.23 -14.42 -8.23
C ALA A 46 -11.92 -13.46 -7.25
N LEU A 47 -11.30 -12.31 -6.98
CA LEU A 47 -11.87 -11.24 -6.16
C LEU A 47 -12.82 -10.32 -6.94
N ASN A 48 -12.94 -10.50 -8.26
CA ASN A 48 -13.74 -9.68 -9.17
C ASN A 48 -13.41 -8.18 -9.08
N LEU A 49 -12.13 -7.85 -8.93
CA LEU A 49 -11.67 -6.46 -8.84
C LEU A 49 -11.49 -5.85 -10.24
N ASN A 50 -12.26 -4.79 -10.52
CA ASN A 50 -12.28 -4.11 -11.81
C ASN A 50 -12.52 -2.59 -11.63
N THR A 51 -12.71 -1.86 -12.74
CA THR A 51 -12.88 -0.39 -12.75
C THR A 51 -14.16 0.09 -12.07
N GLU A 52 -15.16 -0.78 -11.93
CA GLU A 52 -16.44 -0.47 -11.28
C GLU A 52 -16.42 -0.79 -9.78
N SER A 53 -15.35 -1.41 -9.28
CA SER A 53 -15.24 -1.80 -7.88
C SER A 53 -15.13 -0.57 -6.96
N GLN A 54 -15.98 -0.54 -5.92
CA GLN A 54 -15.87 0.41 -4.81
C GLN A 54 -15.24 -0.31 -3.61
N VAL A 55 -14.04 0.09 -3.22
CA VAL A 55 -13.25 -0.62 -2.19
C VAL A 55 -13.14 0.25 -0.94
N LEU A 56 -13.59 -0.30 0.20
CA LEU A 56 -13.44 0.32 1.51
C LEU A 56 -12.19 -0.21 2.22
N PHE A 57 -11.34 0.72 2.69
CA PHE A 57 -10.21 0.39 3.54
C PHE A 57 -10.46 0.91 4.96
N VAL A 58 -10.03 0.11 5.96
CA VAL A 58 -10.01 0.52 7.36
C VAL A 58 -8.56 0.66 7.79
N ASN A 59 -8.15 1.88 8.10
CA ASN A 59 -6.86 2.16 8.71
C ASN A 59 -6.98 1.94 10.23
N THR A 60 -6.49 0.80 10.72
CA THR A 60 -6.64 0.39 12.12
C THR A 60 -5.70 1.12 13.09
N GLU A 61 -4.60 1.69 12.60
CA GLU A 61 -3.63 2.39 13.44
C GLU A 61 -2.89 3.52 12.70
N GLY A 62 -2.49 4.54 13.44
CA GLY A 62 -1.52 5.55 13.00
C GLY A 62 -0.07 5.07 13.20
N ASN A 63 0.84 6.01 13.44
CA ASN A 63 2.25 5.71 13.75
C ASN A 63 2.44 5.35 15.24
N THR A 64 1.82 4.26 15.69
CA THR A 64 1.92 3.72 17.06
C THR A 64 3.37 3.48 17.50
N ASP A 65 4.25 3.12 16.56
CA ASP A 65 5.71 3.19 16.69
C ASP A 65 6.29 4.31 15.78
N PRO A 66 6.57 5.51 16.31
CA PRO A 66 7.11 6.61 15.53
C PRO A 66 8.53 6.39 15.02
N ILE A 67 9.34 5.55 15.69
CA ILE A 67 10.71 5.27 15.28
C ILE A 67 10.66 4.38 14.05
N HIS A 68 9.90 3.29 14.12
CA HIS A 68 9.75 2.38 13.01
C HIS A 68 9.07 3.05 11.81
N PHE A 69 8.04 3.88 12.04
CA PHE A 69 7.41 4.65 10.98
C PHE A 69 8.43 5.52 10.20
N ARG A 70 9.33 6.21 10.90
CA ARG A 70 10.39 7.00 10.25
C ARG A 70 11.38 6.14 9.48
N GLN A 71 11.75 4.97 10.00
CA GLN A 71 12.62 4.03 9.28
C GLN A 71 12.00 3.61 7.95
N ILE A 72 10.70 3.34 7.92
CA ILE A 72 9.98 2.97 6.69
C ILE A 72 9.86 4.15 5.72
N ILE A 73 9.44 5.33 6.19
CA ILE A 73 9.11 6.46 5.30
C ILE A 73 10.34 7.26 4.88
N TRP A 74 11.27 7.53 5.80
CA TRP A 74 12.43 8.40 5.53
C TRP A 74 13.64 7.60 5.05
N GLU A 75 13.96 6.50 5.75
CA GLU A 75 15.16 5.70 5.45
C GLU A 75 14.91 4.59 4.41
N GLY A 76 13.67 4.41 3.98
CA GLY A 76 13.30 3.43 2.95
C GLY A 76 13.42 1.97 3.40
N ALA A 77 13.37 1.70 4.71
CA ALA A 77 13.41 0.34 5.23
C ALA A 77 12.28 -0.53 4.65
N ASN A 78 12.55 -1.84 4.53
CA ASN A 78 11.69 -2.82 3.85
C ASN A 78 11.30 -2.36 2.43
N PRO A 79 12.29 -2.14 1.53
CA PRO A 79 12.04 -1.70 0.17
C PRO A 79 11.23 -2.73 -0.62
N VAL A 80 10.43 -2.26 -1.57
CA VAL A 80 9.84 -3.13 -2.58
C VAL A 80 10.98 -3.62 -3.47
N PRO A 81 11.15 -4.94 -3.69
CA PRO A 81 12.16 -5.47 -4.61
C PRO A 81 11.98 -4.88 -6.01
N GLU A 82 13.09 -4.70 -6.73
CA GLU A 82 13.12 -3.94 -7.99
C GLU A 82 12.27 -4.56 -9.09
N GLU A 83 12.17 -5.89 -9.11
CA GLU A 83 11.31 -6.66 -10.02
C GLU A 83 9.82 -6.35 -9.86
N TYR A 84 9.42 -5.76 -8.72
CA TYR A 84 8.04 -5.39 -8.42
C TYR A 84 7.78 -3.87 -8.48
N TRP A 85 8.70 -3.09 -9.06
CA TRP A 85 8.48 -1.67 -9.28
C TRP A 85 7.49 -1.43 -10.42
N ILE A 86 6.66 -0.41 -10.27
CA ILE A 86 5.61 -0.06 -11.25
C ILE A 86 6.24 0.82 -12.34
N ASN A 87 5.93 0.55 -13.61
CA ASN A 87 6.38 1.31 -14.80
C ASN A 87 7.89 1.22 -15.12
N ARG A 88 8.45 0.00 -15.12
CA ARG A 88 9.74 -0.23 -15.78
C ARG A 88 9.60 -0.22 -17.31
#